data_AF-A0A2J8L6J2-F1
#
_entry.id   AF-A0A2J8L6J2-F1
#
_cell.length_a   1.000
_cell.length_b   1.000
_cell.length_c   1.000
_cell.angle_alpha   90.00
_cell.angle_beta   90.00
_cell.angle_gamma   90.00
#
_symmetry.space_group_name_H-M   'P 1'
#
loop_
_entity.id
_entity.type
_entity.pdbx_description
1 polymer ?
#
loop_
_entity_poly.entity_id
_entity_poly.type
_entity_poly.pdbx_seq_one_letter_code
_entity_poly.pdbx_strand_id
1 'polypeptide(L)'
;PRSAANLISNACLVGASTALGRCHPGPSQRPTWQRGQPCFWTNTGRSPGCSEATSSWCLLEMTSDMTSPRSGMPSSSTTSGSLTSSTAGLTSMCRGAEVLYSLAAAHARRSGLAGRYPLSDFTLLTEARRTLGLFQHHDAITGTAKEAVVVDYGVRLLRSLVNLKQVIIHAAHYLVLGDKETYHFDPEAPFLQVDDTRLSHDALPERTVIQLDSSPRFVVLFNPLEQERFSMVSLLVNSPRVRVLSEESQPLAVQISAHWSSATEAVPDVYQVSVPVRLPALGLGVLQLQLGLDGHRTLPSSVRIYLHGRQLSISRHEAFPLRVIDSGT
;
A
#
# COMPACT_ATOMS: atom_id res chain seq x y z
N PRO A 1 -29.91 22.46 49.37
CA PRO A 1 -30.62 21.18 49.59
C PRO A 1 -30.03 20.06 48.71
N ARG A 2 -29.12 19.28 49.32
CA ARG A 2 -28.71 17.88 49.06
C ARG A 2 -28.16 17.54 47.64
N SER A 3 -26.85 17.33 47.47
CA SER A 3 -26.01 16.17 47.89
C SER A 3 -25.99 15.08 46.79
N ALA A 4 -24.86 14.83 46.10
CA ALA A 4 -23.84 13.79 46.38
C ALA A 4 -24.37 12.35 46.09
N ALA A 5 -23.65 11.31 45.66
CA ALA A 5 -22.25 10.95 45.43
C ALA A 5 -22.22 9.51 44.80
N ASN A 6 -21.01 8.96 44.62
CA ASN A 6 -20.59 7.55 44.40
C ASN A 6 -20.38 7.16 42.92
N LEU A 7 -19.19 6.80 42.41
CA LEU A 7 -17.89 6.35 42.95
C LEU A 7 -17.92 4.99 43.68
N ILE A 8 -17.68 3.90 42.94
CA ILE A 8 -17.02 2.61 43.32
C ILE A 8 -16.47 2.06 41.98
N SER A 9 -15.17 1.92 41.66
CA SER A 9 -13.96 1.40 42.33
C SER A 9 -13.71 -0.10 42.08
N ASN A 10 -12.47 -0.39 41.65
CA ASN A 10 -11.69 -1.64 41.77
C ASN A 10 -12.08 -2.84 40.87
N ALA A 11 -11.17 -3.68 40.39
CA ALA A 11 -9.71 -3.79 40.55
C ALA A 11 -9.10 -4.71 39.47
N CYS A 12 -7.78 -4.53 39.33
CA CYS A 12 -6.77 -5.33 38.65
C CYS A 12 -6.75 -6.81 39.08
N LEU A 13 -6.36 -7.73 38.18
CA LEU A 13 -5.53 -8.90 38.53
C LEU A 13 -4.89 -9.57 37.30
N VAL A 14 -3.56 -9.50 37.28
CA VAL A 14 -2.63 -10.33 36.51
C VAL A 14 -2.58 -11.73 37.14
N GLY A 15 -2.47 -12.79 36.34
CA GLY A 15 -2.14 -14.12 36.89
C GLY A 15 -2.19 -15.25 35.85
N ALA A 16 -1.04 -15.88 35.66
CA ALA A 16 -0.75 -16.92 34.68
C ALA A 16 -1.28 -18.33 35.06
N SER A 17 -1.13 -19.24 34.08
CA SER A 17 -0.84 -20.68 34.19
C SER A 17 -1.99 -21.69 34.04
N THR A 18 -1.82 -22.52 32.99
CA THR A 18 -2.03 -23.98 32.90
C THR A 18 -3.20 -24.63 33.64
N ALA A 19 -4.10 -25.29 32.88
CA ALA A 19 -4.24 -26.76 32.90
C ALA A 19 -5.42 -27.23 32.02
N LEU A 20 -5.23 -28.43 31.46
CA LEU A 20 -6.16 -29.19 30.64
C LEU A 20 -7.49 -29.50 31.36
N GLY A 21 -8.59 -29.54 30.59
CA GLY A 21 -9.85 -30.14 31.00
C GLY A 21 -10.75 -30.42 29.79
N ARG A 22 -10.74 -31.67 29.30
CA ARG A 22 -11.73 -32.20 28.35
C ARG A 22 -13.04 -32.50 29.10
N CYS A 23 -14.18 -32.07 28.58
CA CYS A 23 -15.48 -32.68 28.88
C CYS A 23 -16.24 -32.96 27.56
N HIS A 24 -16.73 -34.19 27.43
CA HIS A 24 -17.49 -34.74 26.30
C HIS A 24 -19.00 -34.38 26.38
N PRO A 25 -19.80 -34.63 25.31
CA PRO A 25 -21.02 -33.88 24.99
C PRO A 25 -22.33 -34.53 25.49
N GLY A 26 -23.39 -33.70 25.59
CA GLY A 26 -24.79 -34.09 25.77
C GLY A 26 -25.72 -33.31 24.80
N PRO A 27 -26.96 -33.77 24.55
CA PRO A 27 -27.51 -33.85 23.20
C PRO A 27 -28.45 -32.70 22.77
N SER A 28 -28.52 -32.57 21.44
CA SER A 28 -29.64 -32.09 20.61
C SER A 28 -30.22 -30.69 20.84
N GLN A 29 -29.70 -29.72 20.09
CA GLN A 29 -30.56 -28.89 19.22
C GLN A 29 -29.92 -28.81 17.84
N ARG A 30 -30.66 -29.19 16.80
CA ARG A 30 -30.23 -29.08 15.40
C ARG A 30 -30.30 -27.60 14.99
N PRO A 31 -29.21 -26.96 14.53
CA PRO A 31 -29.32 -25.71 13.80
C PRO A 31 -29.70 -26.04 12.36
N THR A 32 -30.80 -25.46 11.91
CA THR A 32 -31.19 -25.36 10.52
C THR A 32 -30.08 -24.64 9.74
N TRP A 33 -29.51 -25.33 8.74
CA TRP A 33 -28.58 -24.72 7.80
C TRP A 33 -29.34 -23.74 6.89
N GLN A 34 -29.38 -22.46 7.28
CA GLN A 34 -29.65 -21.41 6.31
C GLN A 34 -28.40 -21.21 5.46
N ARG A 35 -28.59 -21.50 4.18
CA ARG A 35 -27.60 -21.52 3.11
C ARG A 35 -27.34 -20.07 2.68
N GLY A 36 -26.07 -19.63 2.73
CA GLY A 36 -25.60 -18.44 2.02
C GLY A 36 -25.46 -17.16 2.83
N GLN A 37 -24.38 -17.04 3.60
CA GLN A 37 -23.74 -15.75 3.86
C GLN A 37 -22.26 -15.87 3.50
N PRO A 38 -21.73 -15.08 2.56
CA PRO A 38 -20.29 -14.95 2.42
C PRO A 38 -19.75 -14.24 3.68
N CYS A 39 -18.82 -14.89 4.37
CA CYS A 39 -18.10 -14.34 5.51
C CYS A 39 -17.22 -13.18 5.04
N PHE A 40 -17.81 -12.00 4.83
CA PHE A 40 -17.04 -10.76 4.79
C PHE A 40 -16.88 -10.30 6.23
N TRP A 41 -15.65 -10.35 6.73
CA TRP A 41 -15.27 -9.67 7.96
C TRP A 41 -15.43 -8.17 7.73
N THR A 42 -16.63 -7.65 7.97
CA THR A 42 -16.79 -6.26 8.38
C THR A 42 -16.30 -6.22 9.81
N ASN A 43 -15.08 -5.72 10.02
CA ASN A 43 -14.61 -5.48 11.36
C ASN A 43 -15.52 -4.40 11.95
N THR A 44 -16.46 -4.81 12.81
CA THR A 44 -17.36 -3.93 13.57
C THR A 44 -16.65 -3.31 14.78
N GLY A 45 -15.33 -3.46 14.88
CA GLY A 45 -14.49 -2.70 15.78
C GLY A 45 -14.41 -1.25 15.33
N ARG A 46 -14.87 -0.34 16.18
CA ARG A 46 -14.73 1.10 16.04
C ARG A 46 -13.24 1.46 16.00
N SER A 47 -12.60 1.46 14.82
CA SER A 47 -11.23 1.95 14.63
C SER A 47 -11.20 3.45 14.92
N PRO A 48 -10.41 3.92 15.90
CA PRO A 48 -10.19 5.35 16.05
C PRO A 48 -9.30 5.84 14.90
N GLY A 49 -9.72 6.87 14.16
CA GLY A 49 -8.73 7.80 13.57
C GLY A 49 -8.74 8.11 12.07
N CYS A 50 -9.63 7.57 11.23
CA CYS A 50 -9.72 8.08 9.84
C CYS A 50 -10.60 9.32 9.68
N SER A 51 -11.47 9.65 10.65
CA SER A 51 -12.38 10.81 10.57
C SER A 51 -11.67 12.17 10.70
N GLU A 52 -10.44 12.20 11.20
CA GLU A 52 -9.63 13.42 11.36
C GLU A 52 -8.53 13.57 10.29
N ALA A 53 -8.33 12.56 9.45
CA ALA A 53 -7.31 12.60 8.41
C ALA A 53 -7.78 13.48 7.23
N THR A 54 -6.92 14.36 6.72
CA THR A 54 -7.17 15.08 5.46
C THR A 54 -6.45 14.41 4.29
N SER A 55 -6.80 14.76 3.05
CA SER A 55 -6.24 14.14 1.83
C SER A 55 -4.71 14.13 1.75
N SER A 56 -4.06 15.16 2.29
CA SER A 56 -2.60 15.25 2.31
C SER A 56 -1.93 14.16 3.16
N TRP A 57 -2.67 13.47 4.04
CA TRP A 57 -2.10 12.53 5.01
C TRP A 57 -2.09 11.09 4.54
N CYS A 58 -2.82 10.73 3.48
CA CYS A 58 -3.11 9.33 3.20
C CYS A 58 -2.47 8.85 1.88
N LEU A 59 -1.52 7.92 1.97
CA LEU A 59 -0.89 7.27 0.81
C LEU A 59 -1.49 5.88 0.59
N LEU A 60 -1.74 5.49 -0.65
CA LEU A 60 -2.12 4.14 -1.01
C LEU A 60 -0.90 3.40 -1.57
N GLU A 61 -0.39 2.41 -0.84
CA GLU A 61 0.65 1.50 -1.34
C GLU A 61 0.03 0.18 -1.78
N MET A 62 0.28 -0.18 -3.04
CA MET A 62 -0.12 -1.47 -3.58
C MET A 62 0.95 -2.50 -3.25
N THR A 63 0.53 -3.70 -2.85
CA THR A 63 1.48 -4.79 -2.57
C THR A 63 2.28 -5.17 -3.82
N SER A 64 3.47 -5.74 -3.64
CA SER A 64 4.53 -5.89 -4.66
C SER A 64 4.10 -6.49 -6.01
N ASP A 65 3.03 -7.29 -6.04
CA ASP A 65 2.53 -7.91 -7.27
C ASP A 65 1.80 -6.91 -8.18
N MET A 66 1.39 -5.76 -7.64
CA MET A 66 0.64 -4.70 -8.33
C MET A 66 1.50 -3.49 -8.70
N THR A 67 2.71 -3.40 -8.16
CA THR A 67 3.61 -2.27 -8.44
C THR A 67 4.20 -2.37 -9.83
N SER A 68 4.32 -1.21 -10.50
CA SER A 68 5.01 -1.12 -11.79
C SER A 68 6.47 -1.59 -11.65
N PRO A 69 7.08 -2.15 -12.71
CA PRO A 69 8.45 -2.64 -12.68
C PRO A 69 9.42 -1.54 -12.26
N ARG A 70 10.27 -1.81 -11.28
CA ARG A 70 11.17 -0.82 -10.66
C ARG A 70 12.59 -0.83 -11.22
N SER A 71 12.88 -1.63 -12.25
CA SER A 71 14.23 -1.74 -12.83
C SER A 71 14.22 -1.89 -14.34
N GLY A 72 15.00 -1.05 -15.03
CA GLY A 72 15.41 -1.24 -16.42
C GLY A 72 16.45 -0.20 -16.82
N MET A 73 17.72 -0.61 -16.93
CA MET A 73 18.77 0.17 -17.61
C MET A 73 18.34 0.38 -19.07
N PRO A 74 18.31 1.61 -19.60
CA PRO A 74 18.00 1.84 -21.00
C PRO A 74 19.23 1.44 -21.83
N SER A 75 19.20 0.26 -22.44
CA SER A 75 20.13 -0.10 -23.51
C SER A 75 19.31 -0.44 -24.74
N SER A 76 19.75 -0.02 -25.93
CA SER A 76 19.00 0.07 -27.18
C SER A 76 18.38 -1.24 -27.74
N SER A 77 18.33 -2.31 -26.96
CA SER A 77 17.60 -3.55 -27.23
C SER A 77 16.39 -3.79 -26.31
N THR A 78 16.01 -2.86 -25.41
CA THR A 78 15.07 -3.10 -24.29
C THR A 78 13.64 -2.55 -24.40
N THR A 79 13.20 -1.98 -25.53
CA THR A 79 11.84 -1.44 -25.65
C THR A 79 10.75 -2.49 -25.42
N SER A 80 10.98 -3.73 -25.89
CA SER A 80 10.09 -4.89 -25.64
C SER A 80 10.05 -5.30 -24.15
N GLY A 81 11.18 -5.23 -23.44
CA GLY A 81 11.26 -5.52 -22.00
C GLY A 81 10.48 -4.52 -21.14
N SER A 82 10.53 -3.23 -21.48
CA SER A 82 9.77 -2.18 -20.78
C SER A 82 8.26 -2.33 -20.99
N LEU A 83 7.83 -2.61 -22.24
CA LEU A 83 6.43 -2.83 -22.57
C LEU A 83 5.85 -4.08 -21.90
N THR A 84 6.52 -5.23 -22.03
CA THR A 84 6.08 -6.49 -21.42
C THR A 84 5.93 -6.37 -19.91
N SER A 85 6.91 -5.74 -19.26
CA SER A 85 6.87 -5.52 -17.82
C SER A 85 5.76 -4.54 -17.42
N SER A 86 5.51 -3.50 -18.24
CA SER A 86 4.38 -2.58 -18.05
C SER A 86 3.02 -3.28 -18.24
N THR A 87 2.90 -4.21 -19.20
CA THR A 87 1.70 -5.03 -19.42
C THR A 87 1.42 -5.97 -18.25
N ALA A 88 2.46 -6.57 -17.67
CA ALA A 88 2.32 -7.40 -16.46
C ALA A 88 1.81 -6.58 -15.26
N GLY A 89 2.39 -5.41 -15.03
CA GLY A 89 1.92 -4.47 -14.01
C GLY A 89 0.46 -4.04 -14.23
N LEU A 90 0.10 -3.69 -15.47
CA LEU A 90 -1.28 -3.32 -15.84
C LEU A 90 -2.27 -4.46 -15.60
N THR A 91 -1.93 -5.69 -15.98
CA THR A 91 -2.78 -6.88 -15.80
C THR A 91 -3.12 -7.08 -14.33
N SER A 92 -2.09 -7.00 -13.48
CA SER A 92 -2.23 -7.09 -12.03
C SER A 92 -3.15 -5.98 -11.53
N MET A 93 -2.80 -4.71 -11.78
CA MET A 93 -3.57 -3.55 -11.32
C MET A 93 -5.03 -3.59 -11.78
N CYS A 94 -5.29 -4.07 -13.00
CA CYS A 94 -6.65 -4.18 -13.53
C CYS A 94 -7.48 -5.14 -12.69
N ARG A 95 -6.95 -6.33 -12.37
CA ARG A 95 -7.61 -7.29 -11.49
C ARG A 95 -7.87 -6.68 -10.10
N GLY A 96 -6.85 -6.04 -9.53
CA GLY A 96 -6.97 -5.41 -8.20
C GLY A 96 -8.05 -4.31 -8.18
N ALA A 97 -8.06 -3.44 -9.18
CA ALA A 97 -9.04 -2.38 -9.33
C ALA A 97 -10.47 -2.91 -9.51
N GLU A 98 -10.66 -3.94 -10.33
CA GLU A 98 -11.97 -4.55 -10.55
C GLU A 98 -12.55 -5.17 -9.28
N VAL A 99 -11.72 -5.88 -8.51
CA VAL A 99 -12.11 -6.45 -7.21
C VAL A 99 -12.54 -5.34 -6.26
N LEU A 100 -11.70 -4.33 -6.07
CA LEU A 100 -11.94 -3.28 -5.08
C LEU A 100 -13.15 -2.42 -5.47
N TYR A 101 -13.26 -2.06 -6.75
CA TYR A 101 -14.42 -1.36 -7.31
C TYR A 101 -15.71 -2.16 -7.11
N SER A 102 -15.69 -3.46 -7.42
CA SER A 102 -16.88 -4.31 -7.30
C SER A 102 -17.34 -4.41 -5.85
N LEU A 103 -16.40 -4.54 -4.92
CA LEU A 103 -16.68 -4.57 -3.48
C LEU A 103 -17.28 -3.24 -3.00
N ALA A 104 -16.65 -2.11 -3.35
CA ALA A 104 -17.10 -0.78 -2.99
C ALA A 104 -18.50 -0.47 -3.56
N ALA A 105 -18.70 -0.70 -4.87
CA ALA A 105 -19.96 -0.47 -5.55
C ALA A 105 -21.10 -1.36 -4.99
N ALA A 106 -20.82 -2.63 -4.70
CA ALA A 106 -21.80 -3.53 -4.09
C ALA A 106 -22.17 -3.08 -2.68
N HIS A 107 -21.19 -2.65 -1.88
CA HIS A 107 -21.42 -2.11 -0.54
C HIS A 107 -22.25 -0.81 -0.60
N ALA A 108 -21.88 0.15 -1.46
CA ALA A 108 -22.64 1.39 -1.67
C ALA A 108 -24.09 1.16 -2.06
N ARG A 109 -24.38 0.19 -2.95
CA ARG A 109 -25.76 -0.18 -3.29
C ARG A 109 -26.54 -0.73 -2.10
N ARG A 110 -25.94 -1.65 -1.33
CA ARG A 110 -26.60 -2.23 -0.15
C ARG A 110 -26.84 -1.20 0.95
N SER A 111 -25.94 -0.25 1.12
CA SER A 111 -26.05 0.82 2.12
C SER A 111 -26.91 2.01 1.65
N GLY A 112 -27.52 1.96 0.46
CA GLY A 112 -28.31 3.08 -0.06
C GLY A 112 -27.49 4.31 -0.51
N LEU A 113 -26.17 4.19 -0.57
CA LEU A 113 -25.21 5.26 -0.91
C LEU A 113 -24.74 5.20 -2.37
N ALA A 114 -25.41 4.43 -3.23
CA ALA A 114 -25.04 4.28 -4.65
C ALA A 114 -24.94 5.60 -5.40
N GLY A 115 -25.75 6.61 -5.04
CA GLY A 115 -25.70 7.95 -5.63
C GLY A 115 -24.51 8.80 -5.19
N ARG A 116 -23.82 8.44 -4.10
CA ARG A 116 -22.62 9.16 -3.60
C ARG A 116 -21.32 8.56 -4.14
N TYR A 117 -21.31 7.27 -4.47
CA TYR A 117 -20.13 6.56 -4.98
C TYR A 117 -19.99 6.74 -6.51
N PRO A 118 -18.78 7.01 -7.05
CA PRO A 118 -18.56 7.27 -8.47
C PRO A 118 -18.69 6.01 -9.33
N LEU A 119 -19.92 5.60 -9.67
CA LEU A 119 -20.18 4.47 -10.57
C LEU A 119 -19.67 4.71 -12.01
N SER A 120 -19.38 5.97 -12.37
CA SER A 120 -18.73 6.34 -13.64
C SER A 120 -17.34 5.75 -13.81
N ASP A 121 -16.65 5.41 -12.71
CA ASP A 121 -15.33 4.78 -12.71
C ASP A 121 -15.30 3.42 -13.45
N PHE A 122 -16.46 2.79 -13.65
CA PHE A 122 -16.57 1.60 -14.50
C PHE A 122 -16.11 1.83 -15.94
N THR A 123 -16.23 3.07 -16.44
CA THR A 123 -15.72 3.44 -17.77
C THR A 123 -14.20 3.38 -17.81
N LEU A 124 -13.52 3.82 -16.75
CA LEU A 124 -12.05 3.75 -16.61
C LEU A 124 -11.55 2.30 -16.62
N LEU A 125 -12.25 1.41 -15.91
CA LEU A 125 -11.97 -0.05 -15.94
C LEU A 125 -12.16 -0.63 -17.36
N THR A 126 -13.21 -0.19 -18.06
CA THR A 126 -13.50 -0.67 -19.42
C THR A 126 -12.42 -0.24 -20.41
N GLU A 127 -11.94 1.00 -20.33
CA GLU A 127 -10.83 1.49 -21.15
C GLU A 127 -9.50 0.79 -20.84
N ALA A 128 -9.23 0.52 -19.56
CA ALA A 128 -8.04 -0.23 -19.15
C ALA A 128 -8.07 -1.68 -19.70
N ARG A 129 -9.22 -2.37 -19.64
CA ARG A 129 -9.41 -3.71 -20.24
C ARG A 129 -9.21 -3.70 -21.76
N ARG A 130 -9.79 -2.72 -22.47
CA ARG A 130 -9.62 -2.57 -23.92
C ARG A 130 -8.16 -2.37 -24.29
N THR A 131 -7.46 -1.54 -23.54
CA THR A 131 -6.02 -1.33 -23.71
C THR A 131 -5.28 -2.65 -23.48
N LEU A 132 -5.52 -3.34 -22.36
CA LEU A 132 -4.89 -4.63 -22.10
C LEU A 132 -5.11 -5.65 -23.24
N GLY A 133 -6.32 -5.71 -23.80
CA GLY A 133 -6.65 -6.57 -24.95
C GLY A 133 -5.90 -6.18 -26.23
N LEU A 134 -5.80 -4.88 -26.53
CA LEU A 134 -4.98 -4.37 -27.64
C LEU A 134 -3.51 -4.78 -27.49
N PHE A 135 -2.99 -4.78 -26.26
CA PHE A 135 -1.61 -5.17 -25.97
C PHE A 135 -1.31 -6.65 -26.14
N GLN A 136 -2.33 -7.51 -26.12
CA GLN A 136 -2.13 -8.93 -26.43
C GLN A 136 -1.96 -9.17 -27.94
N HIS A 137 -2.13 -8.16 -28.78
CA HIS A 137 -1.75 -8.25 -30.18
C HIS A 137 -0.27 -8.62 -30.27
N HIS A 138 0.05 -9.60 -31.10
CA HIS A 138 1.40 -10.13 -31.20
C HIS A 138 2.39 -9.01 -31.51
N ASP A 139 2.09 -8.07 -32.41
CA ASP A 139 3.02 -6.97 -32.69
C ASP A 139 3.19 -5.95 -31.55
N ALA A 140 2.26 -5.92 -30.60
CA ALA A 140 2.36 -5.09 -29.41
C ALA A 140 3.23 -5.77 -28.35
N ILE A 141 2.82 -6.96 -27.89
CA ILE A 141 3.51 -7.66 -26.79
C ILE A 141 4.91 -8.13 -27.17
N THR A 142 5.14 -8.55 -28.41
CA THR A 142 6.48 -8.96 -28.85
C THR A 142 7.36 -7.75 -29.20
N GLY A 143 6.78 -6.56 -29.29
CA GLY A 143 7.50 -5.33 -29.66
C GLY A 143 7.98 -5.33 -31.11
N THR A 144 7.26 -6.01 -32.01
CA THR A 144 7.60 -6.06 -33.46
C THR A 144 6.90 -4.97 -34.27
N ALA A 145 6.04 -4.16 -33.64
CA ALA A 145 5.45 -2.98 -34.26
C ALA A 145 6.51 -1.88 -34.55
N LYS A 146 6.18 -0.96 -35.46
CA LYS A 146 7.02 0.20 -35.76
C LYS A 146 7.14 1.12 -34.54
N GLU A 147 8.24 1.85 -34.44
CA GLU A 147 8.55 2.74 -33.30
C GLU A 147 7.40 3.70 -32.94
N ALA A 148 6.82 4.41 -33.92
CA ALA A 148 5.69 5.30 -33.67
C ALA A 148 4.46 4.59 -33.07
N VAL A 149 4.24 3.32 -33.44
CA VAL A 149 3.15 2.49 -32.90
C VAL A 149 3.49 2.03 -31.49
N VAL A 150 4.75 1.69 -31.23
CA VAL A 150 5.27 1.36 -29.89
C VAL A 150 5.14 2.53 -28.92
N VAL A 151 5.33 3.76 -29.39
CA VAL A 151 5.09 4.97 -28.58
C VAL A 151 3.59 5.16 -28.27
N ASP A 152 2.71 5.01 -29.27
CA ASP A 152 1.24 5.07 -29.04
C ASP A 152 0.78 4.03 -28.02
N TYR A 153 1.32 2.81 -28.13
CA TYR A 153 1.19 1.77 -27.13
C TYR A 153 1.60 2.28 -25.73
N GLY A 154 2.84 2.73 -25.56
CA GLY A 154 3.33 3.21 -24.27
C GLY A 154 2.42 4.27 -23.63
N VAL A 155 1.94 5.23 -24.42
CA VAL A 155 1.02 6.28 -23.96
C VAL A 155 -0.31 5.70 -23.48
N ARG A 156 -0.90 4.74 -24.22
CA ARG A 156 -2.14 4.08 -23.81
C ARG A 156 -1.99 3.25 -22.53
N LEU A 157 -0.85 2.56 -22.36
CA LEU A 157 -0.55 1.84 -21.11
C LEU A 157 -0.48 2.80 -19.93
N LEU A 158 0.31 3.87 -20.05
CA LEU A 158 0.47 4.85 -18.99
C LEU A 158 -0.88 5.45 -18.59
N ARG A 159 -1.69 5.86 -19.57
CA ARG A 159 -3.04 6.39 -19.32
C ARG A 159 -3.92 5.37 -18.60
N SER A 160 -3.86 4.09 -19.00
CA SER A 160 -4.62 3.02 -18.35
C SER A 160 -4.16 2.77 -16.91
N LEU A 161 -2.86 2.83 -16.63
CA LEU A 161 -2.32 2.72 -15.27
C LEU A 161 -2.81 3.86 -14.38
N VAL A 162 -2.79 5.09 -14.88
CA VAL A 162 -3.32 6.27 -14.15
C VAL A 162 -4.81 6.12 -13.87
N ASN A 163 -5.59 5.71 -14.87
CA ASN A 163 -7.03 5.45 -14.72
C ASN A 163 -7.30 4.39 -13.64
N LEU A 164 -6.57 3.26 -13.65
CA LEU A 164 -6.73 2.20 -12.66
C LEU A 164 -6.37 2.67 -11.24
N LYS A 165 -5.31 3.47 -11.10
CA LYS A 165 -4.94 4.09 -9.82
C LYS A 165 -6.07 4.95 -9.25
N GLN A 166 -6.73 5.75 -10.07
CA GLN A 166 -7.89 6.54 -9.66
C GLN A 166 -9.04 5.66 -9.15
N VAL A 167 -9.39 4.60 -9.90
CA VAL A 167 -10.43 3.65 -9.48
C VAL A 167 -10.08 3.02 -8.12
N ILE A 168 -8.83 2.61 -7.91
CA ILE A 168 -8.40 2.01 -6.64
C ILE A 168 -8.45 3.06 -5.52
N ILE A 169 -8.00 4.29 -5.75
CA ILE A 169 -8.08 5.40 -4.77
C ILE A 169 -9.53 5.62 -4.34
N HIS A 170 -10.47 5.77 -5.28
CA HIS A 170 -11.87 6.06 -4.96
C HIS A 170 -12.52 4.89 -4.20
N ALA A 171 -12.27 3.65 -4.64
CA ALA A 171 -12.79 2.47 -3.98
C ALA A 171 -12.20 2.30 -2.57
N ALA A 172 -10.89 2.51 -2.40
CA ALA A 172 -10.22 2.44 -1.11
C ALA A 172 -10.72 3.53 -0.15
N HIS A 173 -10.85 4.78 -0.60
CA HIS A 173 -11.39 5.88 0.21
C HIS A 173 -12.77 5.51 0.75
N TYR A 174 -13.68 5.05 -0.12
CA TYR A 174 -15.00 4.61 0.31
C TYR A 174 -14.93 3.46 1.31
N LEU A 175 -14.06 2.46 1.10
CA LEU A 175 -13.99 1.25 1.91
C LEU A 175 -13.33 1.43 3.28
N VAL A 176 -12.32 2.30 3.41
CA VAL A 176 -11.60 2.53 4.68
C VAL A 176 -12.42 3.32 5.69
N LEU A 177 -13.37 4.16 5.27
CA LEU A 177 -14.19 4.94 6.19
C LEU A 177 -15.05 4.06 7.09
N GLY A 178 -14.96 4.20 8.41
CA GLY A 178 -15.83 3.48 9.34
C GLY A 178 -17.31 3.90 9.20
N ASP A 179 -17.56 5.21 9.14
CA ASP A 179 -18.89 5.76 8.91
C ASP A 179 -19.09 6.16 7.44
N LYS A 180 -19.88 5.38 6.70
CA LYS A 180 -20.11 5.63 5.28
C LYS A 180 -20.96 6.87 5.01
N GLU A 181 -21.72 7.38 6.00
CA GLU A 181 -22.49 8.61 5.80
C GLU A 181 -21.60 9.84 5.65
N THR A 182 -20.39 9.80 6.22
CA THR A 182 -19.39 10.85 6.08
C THR A 182 -18.66 10.84 4.74
N TYR A 183 -18.86 9.80 3.91
CA TYR A 183 -18.22 9.72 2.61
C TYR A 183 -18.74 10.81 1.67
N HIS A 184 -17.80 11.60 1.16
CA HIS A 184 -18.02 12.57 0.10
C HIS A 184 -17.02 12.31 -1.03
N PHE A 185 -17.55 12.17 -2.25
CA PHE A 185 -16.73 12.06 -3.43
C PHE A 185 -16.42 13.46 -3.97
N ASP A 186 -15.13 13.81 -3.97
CA ASP A 186 -14.62 15.03 -4.60
C ASP A 186 -13.45 14.65 -5.53
N PRO A 187 -13.62 14.77 -6.86
CA PRO A 187 -12.56 14.45 -7.81
C PRO A 187 -11.41 15.46 -7.80
N GLU A 188 -11.64 16.69 -7.33
CA GLU A 188 -10.62 17.76 -7.30
C GLU A 188 -9.75 17.68 -6.04
N ALA A 189 -10.28 17.07 -4.97
CA ALA A 189 -9.59 16.89 -3.70
C ALA A 189 -9.59 15.40 -3.26
N PRO A 190 -8.87 14.52 -3.98
CA PRO A 190 -8.86 13.09 -3.68
C PRO A 190 -8.28 12.82 -2.28
N PHE A 191 -8.96 11.99 -1.50
CA PHE A 191 -8.56 11.66 -0.12
C PHE A 191 -7.26 10.85 -0.02
N LEU A 192 -6.96 10.02 -1.02
CA LEU A 192 -5.71 9.23 -1.06
C LEU A 192 -4.85 9.69 -2.22
N GLN A 193 -3.54 9.67 -2.01
CA GLN A 193 -2.53 9.80 -3.07
C GLN A 193 -1.87 8.45 -3.37
N VAL A 194 -1.35 8.28 -4.58
CA VAL A 194 -0.63 7.05 -4.98
C VAL A 194 0.82 7.03 -4.51
N ASP A 195 1.35 5.83 -4.25
CA ASP A 195 2.72 5.61 -3.78
C ASP A 195 3.81 5.87 -4.83
N ASP A 196 3.45 5.92 -6.12
CA ASP A 196 4.36 6.31 -7.18
C ASP A 196 3.70 7.15 -8.29
N THR A 197 4.53 7.97 -8.94
CA THR A 197 4.17 8.77 -10.11
C THR A 197 5.09 8.45 -11.27
N ARG A 198 4.64 8.68 -12.50
CA ARG A 198 5.42 8.39 -13.70
C ARG A 198 5.20 9.53 -14.69
N LEU A 199 6.27 10.25 -15.02
CA LEU A 199 6.20 11.48 -15.83
C LEU A 199 5.82 11.20 -17.30
N SER A 200 6.31 10.09 -17.85
CA SER A 200 6.08 9.72 -19.26
C SER A 200 6.13 8.19 -19.44
N HIS A 201 5.69 7.71 -20.61
CA HIS A 201 5.56 6.28 -20.90
C HIS A 201 6.91 5.53 -20.91
N ASP A 202 8.00 6.25 -21.02
CA ASP A 202 9.39 5.82 -21.08
C ASP A 202 10.18 6.13 -19.80
N ALA A 203 9.64 6.97 -18.90
CA ALA A 203 10.22 7.22 -17.59
C ALA A 203 10.02 6.03 -16.63
N LEU A 204 10.89 5.88 -15.63
CA LEU A 204 10.67 4.96 -14.51
C LEU A 204 9.68 5.56 -13.51
N PRO A 205 8.96 4.73 -12.73
CA PRO A 205 8.11 5.23 -11.64
C PRO A 205 8.97 5.82 -10.51
N GLU A 206 8.63 7.03 -10.06
CA GLU A 206 9.23 7.73 -8.93
C GLU A 206 8.34 7.57 -7.70
N ARG A 207 8.91 7.06 -6.61
CA ARG A 207 8.16 6.82 -5.37
C ARG A 207 7.92 8.11 -4.60
N THR A 208 6.72 8.25 -4.05
CA THR A 208 6.33 9.38 -3.22
C THR A 208 7.06 9.34 -1.88
N VAL A 209 7.74 10.44 -1.52
CA VAL A 209 8.36 10.61 -0.19
C VAL A 209 7.33 11.18 0.79
N ILE A 210 6.99 10.40 1.81
CA ILE A 210 6.06 10.81 2.86
C ILE A 210 6.75 11.86 3.73
N GLN A 211 6.15 13.04 3.77
CA GLN A 211 6.61 14.14 4.61
C GLN A 211 6.10 13.93 6.05
N LEU A 212 7.00 13.52 6.94
CA LEU A 212 6.69 13.39 8.36
C LEU A 212 6.84 14.76 9.04
N ASP A 213 5.79 15.19 9.72
CA ASP A 213 5.75 16.42 10.49
C ASP A 213 5.06 16.18 11.86
N SER A 214 4.49 17.21 12.49
CA SER A 214 3.84 17.11 13.79
C SER A 214 2.61 16.20 13.81
N SER A 215 1.97 15.99 12.67
CA SER A 215 0.74 15.22 12.54
C SER A 215 1.03 13.82 11.97
N PRO A 216 0.19 12.83 12.28
CA PRO A 216 0.34 11.49 11.73
C PRO A 216 -0.08 11.41 10.27
N ARG A 217 0.73 10.73 9.46
CA ARG A 217 0.43 10.30 8.08
C ARG A 217 -0.16 8.90 8.11
N PHE A 218 -1.15 8.62 7.27
CA PHE A 218 -1.77 7.31 7.14
C PHE A 218 -1.34 6.65 5.82
N VAL A 219 -1.17 5.34 5.83
CA VAL A 219 -0.89 4.56 4.63
C VAL A 219 -1.89 3.43 4.55
N VAL A 220 -2.67 3.43 3.47
CA VAL A 220 -3.60 2.36 3.13
C VAL A 220 -2.88 1.33 2.29
N LEU A 221 -2.99 0.07 2.67
CA LEU A 221 -2.39 -1.07 2.01
C LEU A 221 -3.48 -1.95 1.42
N PHE A 222 -3.32 -2.37 0.18
CA PHE A 222 -4.29 -3.25 -0.48
C PHE A 222 -3.69 -4.62 -0.82
N ASN A 223 -4.32 -5.69 -0.33
CA ASN A 223 -4.05 -7.06 -0.74
C ASN A 223 -5.12 -7.55 -1.73
N PRO A 224 -4.79 -7.65 -3.03
CA PRO A 224 -5.72 -8.12 -4.06
C PRO A 224 -5.84 -9.65 -4.12
N LEU A 225 -5.14 -10.40 -3.26
CA LEU A 225 -5.15 -11.86 -3.27
C LEU A 225 -6.28 -12.40 -2.38
N GLU A 226 -6.85 -13.54 -2.79
CA GLU A 226 -7.89 -14.27 -2.06
C GLU A 226 -7.38 -15.00 -0.80
N GLN A 227 -6.14 -14.74 -0.42
CA GLN A 227 -5.47 -15.33 0.74
C GLN A 227 -4.80 -14.25 1.57
N GLU A 228 -4.69 -14.51 2.87
CA GLU A 228 -3.89 -13.68 3.77
C GLU A 228 -2.43 -13.65 3.30
N ARG A 229 -1.80 -12.48 3.37
CA ARG A 229 -0.41 -12.28 2.95
C ARG A 229 0.39 -11.65 4.08
N PHE A 230 1.54 -12.24 4.40
CA PHE A 230 2.59 -11.57 5.15
C PHE A 230 3.58 -10.97 4.15
N SER A 231 3.80 -9.67 4.20
CA SER A 231 4.64 -8.95 3.23
C SER A 231 5.51 -7.91 3.92
N MET A 232 6.70 -7.69 3.38
CA MET A 232 7.51 -6.53 3.72
C MET A 232 7.03 -5.34 2.87
N VAL A 233 6.52 -4.31 3.52
CA VAL A 233 6.11 -3.05 2.89
C VAL A 233 7.26 -2.06 3.01
N SER A 234 7.56 -1.31 1.95
CA SER A 234 8.70 -0.39 1.93
C SER A 234 8.24 1.01 1.59
N LEU A 235 8.36 1.95 2.52
CA LEU A 235 7.92 3.34 2.37
C LEU A 235 9.12 4.28 2.31
N LEU A 236 9.00 5.39 1.57
CA LEU A 236 9.99 6.47 1.62
C LEU A 236 9.50 7.58 2.54
N VAL A 237 10.38 8.04 3.43
CA VAL A 237 10.08 9.12 4.39
C VAL A 237 11.22 10.14 4.40
N ASN A 238 10.91 11.36 4.81
CA ASN A 238 11.88 12.46 4.88
C ASN A 238 12.73 12.49 6.17
N SER A 239 12.49 11.57 7.12
CA SER A 239 13.15 11.58 8.44
C SER A 239 13.44 10.16 8.93
N PRO A 240 14.61 9.91 9.55
CA PRO A 240 14.93 8.60 10.11
C PRO A 240 14.23 8.36 11.46
N ARG A 241 13.62 9.40 12.05
CA ARG A 241 12.88 9.34 13.32
C ARG A 241 11.41 9.06 13.05
N VAL A 242 11.12 7.85 12.60
CA VAL A 242 9.76 7.40 12.29
C VAL A 242 9.30 6.32 13.25
N ARG A 243 8.05 6.44 13.70
CA ARG A 243 7.31 5.37 14.36
C ARG A 243 6.17 4.94 13.46
N VAL A 244 6.03 3.65 13.23
CA VAL A 244 4.93 3.06 12.48
C VAL A 244 4.02 2.32 13.44
N LEU A 245 2.73 2.61 13.39
CA LEU A 245 1.69 1.95 14.19
C LEU A 245 0.76 1.16 13.26
N SER A 246 0.19 0.07 13.79
CA SER A 246 -0.93 -0.64 13.16
C SER A 246 -2.22 0.17 13.27
N GLU A 247 -3.29 -0.34 12.65
CA GLU A 247 -4.64 0.21 12.76
C GLU A 247 -5.12 0.31 14.23
N GLU A 248 -4.71 -0.63 15.08
CA GLU A 248 -5.01 -0.65 16.52
C GLU A 248 -4.04 0.20 17.36
N SER A 249 -3.32 1.13 16.72
CA SER A 249 -2.32 2.01 17.34
C SER A 249 -1.17 1.26 18.04
N GLN A 250 -0.89 0.02 17.64
CA GLN A 250 0.21 -0.77 18.20
C GLN A 250 1.52 -0.52 17.44
N PRO A 251 2.64 -0.25 18.12
CA PRO A 251 3.89 0.05 17.44
C PRO A 251 4.46 -1.19 16.74
N LEU A 252 4.78 -1.05 15.45
CA LEU A 252 5.37 -2.10 14.63
C LEU A 252 6.90 -2.01 14.64
N ALA A 253 7.55 -3.17 14.55
CA ALA A 253 9.00 -3.22 14.34
C ALA A 253 9.31 -2.84 12.89
N VAL A 254 10.27 -1.93 12.69
CA VAL A 254 10.67 -1.42 11.38
C VAL A 254 12.17 -1.44 11.22
N GLN A 255 12.62 -1.62 9.98
CA GLN A 255 14.00 -1.36 9.58
C GLN A 255 14.09 -0.04 8.84
N ILE A 256 15.01 0.82 9.23
CA ILE A 256 15.28 2.12 8.59
C ILE A 256 16.59 2.02 7.82
N SER A 257 16.56 2.39 6.54
CA SER A 257 17.73 2.30 5.65
C SER A 257 17.91 3.59 4.86
N ALA A 258 19.14 3.88 4.45
CA ALA A 258 19.39 4.95 3.49
C ALA A 258 18.72 4.63 2.14
N HIS A 259 18.16 5.64 1.48
CA HIS A 259 17.71 5.50 0.11
C HIS A 259 18.85 5.84 -0.85
N TRP A 260 19.10 4.99 -1.84
CA TRP A 260 20.21 5.12 -2.79
C TRP A 260 19.67 5.41 -4.19
N SER A 261 20.12 6.50 -4.81
CA SER A 261 19.83 6.83 -6.22
C SER A 261 20.76 6.07 -7.17
N SER A 262 21.95 5.69 -6.69
CA SER A 262 22.92 4.88 -7.41
C SER A 262 23.71 3.97 -6.46
N ALA A 263 24.62 3.15 -6.99
CA ALA A 263 25.43 2.24 -6.18
C ALA A 263 26.33 2.95 -5.13
N THR A 264 26.61 4.24 -5.31
CA THR A 264 27.52 5.03 -4.44
C THR A 264 26.90 6.32 -3.92
N GLU A 265 25.69 6.66 -4.36
CA GLU A 265 25.00 7.91 -4.01
C GLU A 265 23.71 7.61 -3.23
N ALA A 266 23.72 8.05 -1.98
CA ALA A 266 22.59 8.04 -1.08
C ALA A 266 21.92 9.41 -1.10
N VAL A 267 20.61 9.39 -1.27
CA VAL A 267 19.78 10.59 -1.35
C VAL A 267 19.70 11.20 0.05
N PRO A 268 20.12 12.47 0.24
CA PRO A 268 20.00 13.15 1.53
C PRO A 268 18.53 13.28 1.92
N ASP A 269 18.25 13.22 3.22
CA ASP A 269 16.92 13.42 3.81
C ASP A 269 15.83 12.51 3.23
N VAL A 270 16.20 11.38 2.62
CA VAL A 270 15.26 10.36 2.15
C VAL A 270 15.67 9.00 2.69
N TYR A 271 14.73 8.35 3.36
CA TYR A 271 14.96 7.11 4.10
C TYR A 271 13.92 6.08 3.70
N GLN A 272 14.34 4.82 3.62
CA GLN A 272 13.45 3.69 3.39
C GLN A 272 13.06 3.04 4.72
N VAL A 273 11.77 3.02 4.99
CA VAL A 273 11.15 2.29 6.11
C VAL A 273 10.66 0.94 5.58
N SER A 274 11.19 -0.15 6.11
CA SER A 274 10.73 -1.50 5.78
C SER A 274 9.97 -2.07 6.98
N VAL A 275 8.68 -2.37 6.80
CA VAL A 275 7.78 -2.83 7.86
C VAL A 275 7.13 -4.16 7.45
N PRO A 276 7.23 -5.21 8.27
CA PRO A 276 6.50 -6.45 8.05
C PRO A 276 5.02 -6.25 8.41
N VAL A 277 4.13 -6.53 7.47
CA VAL A 277 2.68 -6.37 7.64
C VAL A 277 1.96 -7.66 7.26
N ARG A 278 0.94 -8.01 8.05
CA ARG A 278 -0.03 -9.07 7.73
C ARG A 278 -1.28 -8.40 7.14
N LEU A 279 -1.64 -8.76 5.92
CA LEU A 279 -2.79 -8.20 5.22
C LEU A 279 -3.86 -9.28 4.99
N PRO A 280 -5.13 -8.99 5.30
CA PRO A 280 -6.22 -9.93 5.09
C PRO A 280 -6.45 -10.21 3.59
N ALA A 281 -7.08 -11.34 3.28
CA ALA A 281 -7.50 -11.69 1.93
C ALA A 281 -8.48 -10.66 1.36
N LEU A 282 -8.26 -10.20 0.12
CA LEU A 282 -9.07 -9.19 -0.58
C LEU A 282 -9.34 -7.94 0.27
N GLY A 283 -8.40 -7.57 1.12
CA GLY A 283 -8.63 -6.60 2.18
C GLY A 283 -7.69 -5.42 2.16
N LEU A 284 -8.09 -4.41 2.93
CA LEU A 284 -7.31 -3.20 3.18
C LEU A 284 -6.71 -3.27 4.58
N GLY A 285 -5.50 -2.75 4.73
CA GLY A 285 -4.87 -2.49 6.03
C GLY A 285 -4.49 -1.03 6.13
N VAL A 286 -4.39 -0.50 7.34
CA VAL A 286 -3.96 0.89 7.57
C VAL A 286 -2.74 0.90 8.48
N LEU A 287 -1.73 1.67 8.08
CA LEU A 287 -0.59 2.03 8.92
C LEU A 287 -0.67 3.51 9.26
N GLN A 288 -0.18 3.87 10.45
CA GLN A 288 0.00 5.24 10.87
C GLN A 288 1.48 5.52 11.06
N LEU A 289 2.00 6.53 10.36
CA LEU A 289 3.38 7.00 10.43
C LEU A 289 3.41 8.34 11.16
N GLN A 290 4.31 8.49 12.11
CA GLN A 290 4.50 9.74 12.83
C GLN A 290 5.97 9.95 13.19
N LEU A 291 6.35 11.21 13.43
CA LEU A 291 7.66 11.51 13.98
C LEU A 291 7.79 10.89 15.37
N GLY A 292 8.86 10.13 15.57
CA GLY A 292 9.12 9.48 16.85
C GLY A 292 10.30 8.53 16.78
N LEU A 293 10.92 8.31 17.92
CA LEU A 293 11.90 7.26 18.10
C LEU A 293 11.27 6.15 18.95
N ASP A 294 11.39 4.92 18.48
CA ASP A 294 11.06 3.74 19.26
C ASP A 294 12.25 2.79 19.18
N GLY A 295 13.27 3.06 20.01
CA GLY A 295 14.63 2.51 19.84
C GLY A 295 14.70 0.99 19.82
N HIS A 296 13.79 0.29 20.50
CA HIS A 296 13.74 -1.18 20.45
C HIS A 296 12.99 -1.73 19.24
N ARG A 297 12.12 -0.92 18.63
CA ARG A 297 11.32 -1.31 17.46
C ARG A 297 11.85 -0.72 16.15
N THR A 298 12.84 0.15 16.21
CA THR A 298 13.45 0.81 15.03
C THR A 298 14.88 0.31 14.85
N LEU A 299 15.10 -0.53 13.85
CA LEU A 299 16.40 -1.12 13.55
C LEU A 299 17.09 -0.33 12.43
N PRO A 300 18.20 0.37 12.68
CA PRO A 300 18.96 1.02 11.62
C PRO A 300 19.72 -0.03 10.80
N SER A 301 19.74 0.16 9.48
CA SER A 301 20.55 -0.66 8.58
C SER A 301 22.05 -0.38 8.74
N SER A 302 22.89 -1.35 8.39
CA SER A 302 24.33 -1.17 8.20
C SER A 302 24.71 -1.50 6.76
N VAL A 303 25.42 -0.60 6.10
CA VAL A 303 25.75 -0.72 4.67
C VAL A 303 27.24 -0.96 4.50
N ARG A 304 27.60 -1.90 3.62
CA ARG A 304 28.98 -2.15 3.19
C ARG A 304 29.09 -1.97 1.68
N ILE A 305 29.97 -1.09 1.23
CA ILE A 305 30.23 -0.81 -0.19
C ILE A 305 31.59 -1.37 -0.56
N TYR A 306 31.63 -2.19 -1.61
CA TYR A 306 32.87 -2.78 -2.14
C TYR A 306 33.27 -2.09 -3.44
N LEU A 307 34.35 -1.31 -3.43
CA LEU A 307 34.77 -0.50 -4.57
C LEU A 307 35.60 -1.25 -5.61
N HIS A 308 36.15 -2.43 -5.27
CA HIS A 308 36.92 -3.27 -6.21
C HIS A 308 38.00 -2.48 -7.00
N GLY A 309 38.72 -1.58 -6.33
CA GLY A 309 39.78 -0.77 -6.96
C GLY A 309 39.27 0.38 -7.84
N ARG A 310 37.96 0.64 -7.87
CA ARG A 310 37.38 1.81 -8.55
C ARG A 310 37.42 3.02 -7.63
N GLN A 311 38.04 4.10 -8.09
CA GLN A 311 37.99 5.39 -7.40
C GLN A 311 36.64 6.06 -7.65
N LEU A 312 35.66 5.77 -6.80
CA LEU A 312 34.34 6.40 -6.83
C LEU A 312 34.11 7.21 -5.55
N SER A 313 33.57 8.42 -5.70
CA SER A 313 33.10 9.21 -4.56
C SER A 313 31.84 8.57 -3.97
N ILE A 314 31.84 8.35 -2.66
CA ILE A 314 30.70 7.80 -1.93
C ILE A 314 30.11 8.89 -1.04
N SER A 315 28.83 9.17 -1.20
CA SER A 315 28.10 10.04 -0.27
C SER A 315 27.96 9.32 1.08
N ARG A 316 28.45 9.95 2.16
CA ARG A 316 28.28 9.44 3.52
C ARG A 316 27.18 10.24 4.22
N HIS A 317 26.25 9.55 4.87
CA HIS A 317 25.22 10.17 5.70
C HIS A 317 25.30 9.64 7.13
N GLU A 318 25.29 10.54 8.10
CA GLU A 318 25.50 10.22 9.52
C GLU A 318 24.41 9.32 10.12
N ALA A 319 23.23 9.30 9.50
CA ALA A 319 22.09 8.51 9.97
C ALA A 319 22.35 7.00 9.99
N PHE A 320 23.33 6.49 9.22
CA PHE A 320 23.62 5.05 9.14
C PHE A 320 25.12 4.71 9.16
N PRO A 321 25.51 3.62 9.84
CA PRO A 321 26.86 3.08 9.73
C PRO A 321 27.16 2.61 8.30
N LEU A 322 28.10 3.29 7.63
CA LEU A 322 28.61 2.94 6.31
C LEU A 322 30.08 2.50 6.40
N ARG A 323 30.38 1.30 5.90
CA ARG A 323 31.76 0.81 5.74
C ARG A 323 32.12 0.69 4.27
N VAL A 324 33.21 1.33 3.88
CA VAL A 324 33.76 1.22 2.52
C VAL A 324 34.93 0.24 2.57
N ILE A 325 34.89 -0.77 1.70
CA ILE A 325 35.93 -1.79 1.57
C ILE A 325 36.51 -1.63 0.17
N ASP A 326 37.81 -1.32 0.12
CA ASP A 326 38.54 -1.26 -1.14
C ASP A 326 39.34 -2.55 -1.29
N SER A 327 39.18 -3.27 -2.39
CA SER A 327 39.81 -4.59 -2.60
C SER A 327 41.31 -4.48 -2.96
N GLY A 328 41.99 -3.43 -2.50
CA GLY A 328 43.36 -3.09 -2.84
C GLY A 328 44.44 -3.60 -1.87
N THR A 329 44.08 -4.44 -0.89
CA THR A 329 45.02 -5.11 0.02
C THR A 329 44.59 -6.54 0.31
#